data_AF-A0AAN7IY99-F1
#
_entry.id   AF-A0AAN7IY99-F1
#
_cell.length_a   1.000
_cell.length_b   1.000
_cell.length_c   1.000
_cell.angle_alpha   90.00
_cell.angle_beta   90.00
_cell.angle_gamma   90.00
#
_symmetry.space_group_name_H-M   'P 1'
#
loop_
_entity.id
_entity.type
_entity.pdbx_description
1 polymer ?
#
loop_
_entity_poly.entity_id
_entity_poly.type
_entity_poly.pdbx_seq_one_letter_code
_entity_poly.pdbx_strand_id
1 'polypeptide(L)'
;MTRFSSFIFPSSFLQIVEVSTSKTGKHGHAKCHFVAIDIFNGKKLEDIVPSSHNCDVPHVNRTDYQLIDISEDGFVSLLTENGNTKDDLRLPTDDNLLTQIKDRFGDGKDLVVSVMSAMEKSRSVALRTSAPSNCPL
;
A
#
# COMPACT_ATOMS: atom_id res chain seq x y z
N MET A 1 -24.48 7.92 4.33
CA MET A 1 -23.13 8.45 4.59
C MET A 1 -22.14 7.46 3.98
N THR A 2 -21.86 7.61 2.69
CA THR A 2 -21.00 6.67 1.95
C THR A 2 -19.56 6.91 2.41
N ARG A 3 -18.99 5.95 3.14
CA ARG A 3 -17.57 5.95 3.49
C ARG A 3 -16.78 5.67 2.22
N PHE A 4 -16.25 6.70 1.59
CA PHE A 4 -15.32 6.52 0.48
C PHE A 4 -13.92 6.32 1.09
N SER A 5 -13.44 5.08 1.15
CA SER A 5 -12.15 4.73 1.78
C SER A 5 -10.93 5.02 0.90
N SER A 6 -11.13 5.26 -0.40
CA SER A 6 -10.04 5.39 -1.36
C SER A 6 -10.51 6.13 -2.62
N PHE A 7 -9.64 6.94 -3.25
CA PHE A 7 -9.92 7.71 -4.46
C PHE A 7 -8.74 7.63 -5.43
N ILE A 8 -9.02 7.65 -6.74
CA ILE A 8 -8.00 7.77 -7.79
C ILE A 8 -7.77 9.25 -8.11
N PHE A 9 -6.58 9.76 -7.77
CA PHE A 9 -6.02 10.97 -8.38
C PHE A 9 -5.33 10.60 -9.70
N PRO A 10 -5.13 11.53 -10.66
CA PRO A 10 -4.85 11.25 -12.06
C PRO A 10 -3.41 10.78 -12.31
N SER A 11 -2.89 9.85 -11.50
CA SER A 11 -1.77 8.92 -11.75
C SER A 11 -1.28 8.18 -10.46
N SER A 12 -1.90 8.39 -9.30
CA SER A 12 -1.44 7.82 -8.02
C SER A 12 -2.58 7.20 -7.20
N PHE A 13 -2.30 6.07 -6.55
CA PHE A 13 -3.22 5.40 -5.65
C PHE A 13 -3.11 6.04 -4.27
N LEU A 14 -4.18 6.70 -3.82
CA LEU A 14 -4.18 7.46 -2.57
C LEU A 14 -5.16 6.87 -1.56
N GLN A 15 -4.70 6.72 -0.32
CA GLN A 15 -5.56 6.43 0.82
C GLN A 15 -6.05 7.75 1.41
N ILE A 16 -7.36 7.92 1.52
CA ILE A 16 -7.93 9.11 2.14
C ILE A 16 -7.73 9.06 3.65
N VAL A 17 -7.18 10.14 4.18
CA VAL A 17 -7.01 10.35 5.62
C VAL A 17 -7.96 11.41 6.15
N GLU A 18 -8.39 12.36 5.32
CA GLU A 18 -9.33 13.40 5.72
C GLU A 18 -10.26 13.83 4.58
N VAL A 19 -11.51 14.15 4.92
CA VAL A 19 -12.49 14.73 4.02
C VAL A 19 -13.15 15.92 4.73
N SER A 20 -13.07 17.11 4.12
CA SER A 20 -13.85 18.27 4.54
C SER A 20 -14.77 18.74 3.42
N THR A 21 -15.97 19.21 3.76
CA THR A 21 -16.95 19.70 2.78
C THR A 21 -17.29 21.15 3.09
N SER A 22 -17.18 22.02 2.10
CA SER A 22 -17.51 23.44 2.20
C SER A 22 -18.61 23.83 1.21
N LYS A 23 -19.49 24.76 1.62
CA LYS A 23 -20.44 25.42 0.72
C LYS A 23 -19.97 26.85 0.50
N THR A 24 -19.76 27.24 -0.75
CA THR A 24 -19.43 28.63 -1.10
C THR A 24 -20.72 29.44 -1.26
N GLY A 25 -21.32 29.87 -0.15
CA GLY A 25 -22.48 30.77 -0.12
C GLY A 25 -23.87 30.10 -0.30
N LYS A 26 -24.91 30.93 -0.41
CA LYS A 26 -26.34 30.53 -0.35
C LYS A 26 -26.80 29.63 -1.52
N HIS A 27 -26.18 29.78 -2.69
CA HIS A 27 -26.48 29.00 -3.91
C HIS A 27 -25.27 28.22 -4.45
N GLY A 28 -24.16 28.15 -3.70
CA GLY A 28 -22.95 27.51 -4.17
C GLY A 28 -23.03 25.98 -4.14
N HIS A 29 -22.44 25.34 -5.15
CA HIS A 29 -22.17 23.91 -5.11
C HIS A 29 -21.22 23.59 -3.96
N ALA A 30 -21.46 22.45 -3.30
CA ALA A 30 -20.54 22.00 -2.28
C ALA A 30 -19.21 21.56 -2.92
N LYS A 31 -18.11 21.84 -2.23
CA LYS A 31 -16.77 21.42 -2.60
C LYS A 31 -16.26 20.48 -1.52
N CYS A 32 -15.68 19.37 -1.94
CA CYS A 32 -14.99 18.43 -1.07
C CYS A 32 -13.49 18.71 -1.15
N HIS A 33 -12.87 19.06 -0.03
CA HIS A 33 -11.43 19.08 0.13
C HIS A 33 -11.00 17.74 0.71
N PHE A 34 -10.13 17.07 -0.02
CA PHE A 34 -9.62 15.75 0.29
C PHE A 34 -8.16 15.86 0.69
N VAL A 35 -7.82 15.16 1.76
CA VAL A 35 -6.44 14.91 2.14
C VAL A 35 -6.20 13.43 2.02
N ALA A 36 -5.20 13.07 1.23
CA ALA A 36 -4.87 11.68 0.98
C ALA A 36 -3.35 11.45 1.08
N ILE A 37 -2.97 10.22 1.39
CA ILE A 37 -1.58 9.78 1.43
C ILE A 37 -1.40 8.78 0.30
N ASP A 38 -0.41 9.01 -0.54
CA ASP A 38 0.00 8.06 -1.57
C ASP A 38 0.48 6.77 -0.89
N ILE A 39 -0.17 5.66 -1.24
CA ILE A 39 0.06 4.37 -0.57
C ILE A 39 1.45 3.79 -0.88
N PHE A 40 2.16 4.32 -1.87
CA PHE A 40 3.44 3.82 -2.32
C PHE A 40 4.61 4.67 -1.82
N ASN A 41 4.48 6.00 -1.86
CA ASN A 41 5.57 6.90 -1.47
C ASN A 41 5.31 7.63 -0.13
N GLY A 42 4.14 7.45 0.48
CA GLY A 42 3.78 8.09 1.75
C GLY A 42 3.61 9.60 1.68
N LYS A 43 3.65 10.20 0.48
CA LYS A 43 3.49 11.65 0.31
C LYS A 43 2.03 12.01 0.51
N LYS A 44 1.83 13.07 1.29
CA LYS A 44 0.55 13.72 1.47
C LYS A 44 0.20 14.52 0.22
N LEU A 45 -1.01 14.34 -0.29
CA LEU A 45 -1.60 15.08 -1.39
C LEU A 45 -2.95 15.64 -0.96
N GLU A 46 -3.26 16.84 -1.44
CA GLU A 46 -4.51 17.53 -1.14
C GLU A 46 -5.16 17.96 -2.45
N ASP A 47 -6.48 17.83 -2.55
CA ASP A 47 -7.22 18.38 -3.68
C ASP A 47 -8.64 18.81 -3.30
N ILE A 48 -9.21 19.68 -4.13
CA ILE A 48 -10.56 20.20 -3.99
C ILE A 48 -11.36 19.83 -5.23
N VAL A 49 -12.33 18.93 -5.06
CA VAL A 49 -13.23 18.53 -6.13
C VAL A 49 -14.66 18.99 -5.84
N PRO A 50 -15.45 19.39 -6.85
CA PRO A 50 -16.86 19.70 -6.63
C PRO A 50 -17.62 18.42 -6.25
N SER A 51 -18.55 18.52 -5.30
CA SER A 51 -19.26 17.37 -4.72
C SER A 51 -20.15 16.60 -5.70
N SER A 52 -20.35 17.13 -6.90
CA SER A 52 -21.15 16.54 -7.98
C SER A 52 -20.34 15.67 -8.94
N HIS A 53 -19.02 15.59 -8.80
CA HIS A 53 -18.20 14.68 -9.60
C HIS A 53 -18.20 13.29 -8.98
N ASN A 54 -18.45 12.27 -9.81
CA ASN A 54 -18.20 10.89 -9.43
C ASN A 54 -16.68 10.67 -9.39
N CYS A 55 -16.22 9.93 -8.39
CA CYS A 55 -14.84 9.52 -8.28
C CYS A 55 -14.76 8.01 -8.16
N ASP A 56 -13.76 7.42 -8.82
CA ASP A 56 -13.52 5.98 -8.75
C ASP A 56 -12.78 5.63 -7.46
N VAL A 57 -13.31 4.62 -6.77
CA VAL A 57 -12.72 4.05 -5.57
C VAL A 57 -11.82 2.90 -5.99
N PRO A 58 -10.48 3.01 -5.85
CA PRO A 58 -9.61 1.89 -6.10
C PRO A 58 -9.79 0.85 -5.01
N HIS A 59 -10.03 -0.39 -5.45
CA HIS A 59 -9.93 -1.54 -4.58
C HIS A 59 -8.44 -1.84 -4.38
N VAL A 60 -7.97 -1.66 -3.15
CA VAL A 60 -6.58 -1.93 -2.75
C VAL A 60 -6.59 -3.21 -1.93
N ASN A 61 -5.97 -4.25 -2.45
CA ASN A 61 -5.76 -5.50 -1.73
C ASN A 61 -4.36 -5.50 -1.13
N ARG A 62 -4.29 -5.81 0.16
CA ARG A 62 -3.04 -6.09 0.85
C ARG A 62 -3.00 -7.57 1.16
N THR A 63 -1.95 -8.24 0.71
CA THR A 63 -1.72 -9.65 1.01
C THR A 63 -0.34 -9.82 1.60
N ASP A 64 -0.27 -10.52 2.72
CA ASP A 64 0.97 -10.80 3.42
C ASP A 64 1.49 -12.17 2.97
N TYR A 65 2.78 -12.26 2.68
CA TYR A 65 3.45 -13.47 2.23
C TYR A 65 4.71 -13.72 3.04
N GLN A 66 5.09 -14.98 3.24
CA GLN A 66 6.36 -15.29 3.90
C GLN A 66 7.50 -15.22 2.89
N LEU A 67 8.59 -14.53 3.21
CA LEU A 67 9.78 -14.51 2.37
C LEU A 67 10.51 -15.85 2.52
N ILE A 68 10.68 -16.57 1.41
CA ILE A 68 11.41 -17.84 1.38
C ILE A 68 12.85 -17.61 0.91
N ASP A 69 13.01 -16.83 -0.16
CA ASP A 69 14.30 -16.65 -0.81
C ASP A 69 14.43 -15.30 -1.51
N ILE A 70 15.67 -14.87 -1.71
CA ILE A 70 16.04 -13.67 -2.45
C ILE A 70 17.05 -14.06 -3.51
N SER A 71 16.63 -14.01 -4.77
CA SER A 71 17.50 -14.29 -5.91
C SER A 71 18.57 -13.22 -6.10
N GLU A 72 19.72 -13.60 -6.67
CA GLU A 72 20.85 -12.68 -6.93
C GLU A 72 20.49 -11.53 -7.89
N ASP A 73 19.52 -11.75 -8.77
CA ASP A 73 18.97 -10.76 -9.70
C ASP A 73 17.91 -9.82 -9.08
N GLY A 74 17.66 -9.96 -7.77
CA GLY A 74 16.82 -9.08 -6.98
C GLY A 74 15.33 -9.45 -6.97
N PHE A 75 14.96 -10.61 -7.51
CA PHE A 75 13.62 -11.18 -7.33
C PHE A 75 13.48 -11.82 -5.94
N VAL A 76 12.24 -11.85 -5.43
CA VAL A 76 11.90 -12.50 -4.17
C VAL A 76 10.97 -13.66 -4.40
N SER A 77 11.22 -14.74 -3.68
CA SER A 77 10.35 -15.92 -3.65
C SER A 77 9.47 -15.85 -2.41
N LEU A 78 8.17 -15.69 -2.62
CA LEU A 78 7.19 -15.50 -1.55
C LEU A 78 6.27 -16.72 -1.40
N LEU A 79 6.11 -17.25 -0.19
CA LEU A 79 5.18 -18.33 0.08
C LEU A 79 3.75 -17.78 0.20
N THR A 80 2.86 -18.35 -0.59
CA THR A 80 1.41 -18.13 -0.49
C THR A 80 0.78 -19.12 0.50
N GLU A 81 -0.37 -18.76 1.07
CA GLU A 81 -1.13 -19.64 1.98
C GLU A 81 -1.54 -20.98 1.34
N ASN A 82 -1.61 -21.01 0.01
CA ASN A 82 -1.95 -22.21 -0.77
C ASN A 82 -0.75 -23.16 -0.95
N GLY A 83 0.42 -22.84 -0.40
CA GLY A 83 1.65 -23.62 -0.55
C GLY A 83 2.39 -23.40 -1.88
N ASN A 84 1.91 -22.48 -2.72
CA ASN A 84 2.62 -22.08 -3.94
C ASN A 84 3.64 -20.98 -3.64
N THR A 85 4.66 -20.86 -4.49
CA THR A 85 5.61 -19.74 -4.47
C THR A 85 5.23 -18.67 -5.48
N LYS A 86 5.55 -17.42 -5.15
CA LYS A 86 5.33 -16.25 -5.98
C LYS A 86 6.66 -15.54 -6.17
N ASP A 87 7.19 -15.64 -7.40
CA ASP A 87 8.56 -15.24 -7.76
C ASP A 87 8.59 -14.10 -8.80
N ASP A 88 7.45 -13.44 -9.03
CA ASP A 88 7.26 -12.35 -10.02
C ASP A 88 7.52 -10.96 -9.43
N LEU A 89 7.89 -10.88 -8.15
CA LEU A 89 8.12 -9.63 -7.45
C LEU A 89 9.60 -9.39 -7.22
N ARG A 90 9.98 -8.11 -7.24
CA ARG A 90 11.34 -7.66 -6.95
C ARG A 90 11.39 -6.92 -5.63
N LEU A 91 12.58 -6.92 -5.03
CA LEU A 91 12.85 -6.06 -3.89
C LEU A 91 12.61 -4.58 -4.26
N PRO A 92 12.12 -3.77 -3.30
CA PRO A 92 11.95 -2.34 -3.51
C PRO A 92 13.29 -1.68 -3.84
N THR A 93 13.28 -0.60 -4.63
CA THR A 93 14.49 0.15 -5.02
C THR A 93 15.07 1.03 -3.91
N ASP A 94 14.49 1.00 -2.72
CA ASP A 94 14.98 1.78 -1.58
C ASP A 94 16.15 1.03 -0.91
N ASP A 95 17.34 1.62 -0.96
CA ASP A 95 18.58 1.00 -0.49
C ASP A 95 18.56 0.69 1.02
N ASN A 96 17.91 1.54 1.83
CA ASN A 96 17.80 1.33 3.27
C ASN A 96 16.90 0.13 3.59
N LEU A 97 15.81 -0.03 2.84
CA LEU A 97 14.89 -1.14 2.98
C LEU A 97 15.54 -2.44 2.47
N LEU A 98 16.19 -2.40 1.30
CA LEU A 98 16.98 -3.50 0.73
C LEU A 98 18.00 -4.05 1.72
N THR A 99 18.79 -3.17 2.32
CA THR A 99 19.83 -3.55 3.29
C THR A 99 19.21 -4.23 4.51
N GLN A 100 18.12 -3.68 5.05
CA GLN A 100 17.43 -4.28 6.20
C GLN A 100 16.84 -5.67 5.89
N ILE A 101 16.32 -5.89 4.68
CA ILE A 101 15.79 -7.20 4.28
C ILE A 101 16.93 -8.21 4.20
N LYS A 102 18.01 -7.87 3.49
CA LYS A 102 19.15 -8.77 3.30
C LYS A 102 19.82 -9.12 4.63
N ASP A 103 19.97 -8.13 5.52
CA ASP A 103 20.54 -8.32 6.85
C ASP A 103 19.66 -9.24 7.72
N ARG A 104 18.36 -8.94 7.82
CA ARG A 104 17.44 -9.76 8.61
C ARG A 104 17.21 -11.16 8.02
N PHE A 105 17.24 -11.30 6.70
CA PHE A 105 17.16 -12.59 6.03
C PHE A 105 18.43 -13.40 6.28
N GLY A 106 19.61 -12.76 6.22
CA GLY A 106 20.90 -13.38 6.55
C GLY A 106 21.03 -13.81 8.02
N ASP A 107 20.37 -13.11 8.94
CA ASP A 107 20.21 -13.49 10.35
C ASP A 107 19.33 -14.75 10.54
N GLY A 108 18.71 -15.27 9.48
CA GLY A 108 17.78 -16.39 9.55
C GLY A 108 16.45 -16.04 10.23
N LYS A 109 16.05 -14.76 10.22
CA LYS A 109 14.76 -14.34 10.79
C LYS A 109 13.65 -14.54 9.77
N ASP A 110 12.50 -15.01 10.24
CA ASP A 110 11.28 -15.05 9.45
C ASP A 110 10.82 -13.64 9.08
N LEU A 111 10.69 -13.39 7.78
CA LEU A 111 10.25 -12.12 7.23
C LEU A 111 8.90 -12.28 6.54
N VAL A 112 7.99 -11.36 6.82
CA VAL A 112 6.70 -11.26 6.14
C VAL A 112 6.71 -10.04 5.23
N VAL A 113 6.32 -10.26 3.99
CA VAL A 113 6.27 -9.29 2.92
C VAL A 113 4.81 -8.97 2.62
N SER A 114 4.37 -7.76 2.95
CA SER A 114 3.04 -7.27 2.58
C SER A 114 3.08 -6.69 1.18
N VAL A 115 2.40 -7.31 0.23
CA VAL A 115 2.26 -6.78 -1.12
C VAL A 115 0.93 -6.05 -1.21
N MET A 116 0.97 -4.80 -1.66
CA MET A 116 -0.23 -4.03 -1.95
C MET A 116 -0.44 -3.97 -3.47
N SER A 117 -1.62 -4.42 -3.89
CA SER A 117 -2.07 -4.37 -5.28
C SER A 117 -3.33 -3.51 -5.39
N ALA A 118 -3.42 -2.72 -6.45
CA ALA A 118 -4.59 -1.87 -6.68
C ALA A 118 -4.95 -1.85 -8.17
N MET A 119 -6.24 -2.11 -8.47
CA MET A 119 -6.78 -2.17 -9.84
C MET A 119 -5.88 -2.94 -10.84
N GLU A 120 -5.54 -4.19 -10.51
CA GLU A 120 -4.68 -5.09 -11.32
C GLU A 120 -3.24 -4.59 -11.59
N LYS A 121 -2.87 -3.42 -11.06
CA LYS A 121 -1.50 -2.95 -10.98
C LYS A 121 -0.96 -3.21 -9.57
N SER A 122 -0.14 -4.24 -9.45
CA SER A 122 0.71 -4.48 -8.28
C SER A 122 1.90 -3.51 -8.33
N ARG A 123 2.05 -2.64 -7.34
CA ARG A 123 3.15 -1.64 -7.38
C ARG A 123 3.87 -1.35 -6.08
N SER A 124 3.61 -2.05 -4.98
CA SER A 124 4.51 -1.91 -3.83
C SER A 124 4.57 -3.11 -2.92
N VAL A 125 5.80 -3.35 -2.50
CA VAL A 125 6.19 -4.30 -1.47
C VAL A 125 6.46 -3.49 -0.21
N ALA A 126 5.63 -3.66 0.82
CA ALA A 126 5.86 -3.13 2.15
C ALA A 126 6.28 -4.28 3.06
N LEU A 127 7.44 -4.18 3.70
CA LEU A 127 7.92 -5.26 4.57
C LEU A 127 7.46 -5.05 5.99
N ARG A 128 6.95 -6.13 6.59
CA ARG A 128 6.68 -6.20 8.02
C ARG A 128 7.48 -7.35 8.58
N THR A 129 8.42 -7.04 9.45
CA THR A 129 9.07 -8.09 10.21
C THR A 129 8.09 -8.58 11.25
N SER A 130 7.59 -9.81 11.08
CA SER A 130 7.05 -10.54 12.21
C SER A 130 8.19 -10.69 13.21
N ALA A 131 8.12 -9.99 14.34
CA ALA A 131 8.78 -10.53 15.51
C ALA A 131 8.20 -11.94 15.71
N PRO A 132 9.00 -12.98 15.98
CA PRO A 132 8.43 -14.25 16.35
C PRO A 132 7.52 -13.96 17.55
N SER A 133 6.21 -14.19 17.36
CA SER A 133 5.29 -14.27 18.48
C SER A 133 5.81 -15.43 19.32
N ASN A 134 6.61 -15.10 20.32
CA ASN A 134 6.88 -15.98 21.42
C ASN A 134 5.49 -16.28 22.01
N CYS A 135 4.93 -17.44 21.67
CA CYS A 135 3.82 -18.03 22.37
C CYS A 135 4.38 -18.71 23.62
N PRO A 136 4.31 -18.13 24.82
CA PRO A 136 4.30 -18.95 26.01
C PRO A 136 2.93 -19.63 26.10
N LEU A 137 2.95 -20.95 26.19
CA LEU A 137 1.81 -21.79 26.58
C LEU A 137 1.20 -21.32 27.92
#